data_AF-S7WSN1-F1
#
_entry.id   AF-S7WSN1-F1
#
_cell.length_a   1.000
_cell.length_b   1.000
_cell.length_c   1.000
_cell.angle_alpha   90.00
_cell.angle_beta   90.00
_cell.angle_gamma   90.00
#
_symmetry.space_group_name_H-M   'P 1'
#
loop_
_entity.id
_entity.type
_entity.pdbx_description
1 polymer ?
#
loop_
_entity_poly.entity_id
_entity_poly.type
_entity_poly.pdbx_seq_one_letter_code
_entity_poly.pdbx_strand_id
1 'polypeptide(L)'
;MKRSNEITLNNLNREDARIRGQLYSAPTKQKQLRGIERQQSIKESLYLYLLEKREESAITLGMFTSNAKVIDHAYSSFRPVSPNKMITYLASLLLGLMIPISFIYIKDLLDTKIYDKDDLLEVLNIPYIGDIPLTSKKTELISKVDYSPKAEAFRIIRSNIDFVLKKNDSKTKIFL
;
A
#
# COMPACT_ATOMS: atom_id res chain seq x y z
N MET A 1 -11.30 -108.37 -67.02
CA MET A 1 -10.27 -107.36 -66.65
C MET A 1 -10.67 -105.91 -66.94
N LYS A 2 -11.40 -105.58 -68.03
CA LYS A 2 -11.80 -104.19 -68.34
C LYS A 2 -12.63 -103.48 -67.24
N ARG A 3 -13.62 -104.17 -66.64
CA ARG A 3 -14.48 -103.61 -65.57
C ARG A 3 -13.72 -103.20 -64.29
N SER A 4 -12.63 -103.89 -63.93
CA SER A 4 -11.85 -103.55 -62.73
C SER A 4 -11.09 -102.24 -62.92
N ASN A 5 -10.53 -102.03 -64.12
CA ASN A 5 -9.83 -100.79 -64.45
C ASN A 5 -10.79 -99.60 -64.49
N GLU A 6 -12.02 -99.80 -64.97
CA GLU A 6 -13.08 -98.78 -64.96
C GLU A 6 -13.50 -98.37 -63.55
N ILE A 7 -13.59 -99.33 -62.61
CA ILE A 7 -13.91 -99.04 -61.21
C ILE A 7 -12.75 -98.27 -60.55
N THR A 8 -11.51 -98.68 -60.77
CA THR A 8 -10.32 -97.97 -60.26
C THR A 8 -10.25 -96.55 -60.82
N LEU A 9 -10.49 -96.37 -62.12
CA LEU A 9 -10.52 -95.05 -62.77
C LEU A 9 -11.64 -94.16 -62.19
N ASN A 10 -12.82 -94.72 -61.97
CA ASN A 10 -13.93 -93.99 -61.36
C ASN A 10 -13.65 -93.59 -59.90
N ASN A 11 -12.97 -94.45 -59.13
CA ASN A 11 -12.57 -94.12 -57.75
C ASN A 11 -11.49 -93.02 -57.73
N LEU A 12 -10.49 -93.11 -58.62
CA LEU A 12 -9.48 -92.05 -58.81
C LEU A 12 -10.11 -90.72 -59.22
N ASN A 13 -11.07 -90.73 -60.15
CA ASN A 13 -11.78 -89.52 -60.57
C ASN A 13 -12.63 -88.92 -59.44
N ARG A 14 -13.27 -89.75 -58.61
CA ARG A 14 -14.00 -89.29 -57.41
C ARG A 14 -13.06 -88.69 -56.37
N GLU A 15 -11.89 -89.29 -56.20
CA GLU A 15 -10.86 -88.83 -55.27
C GLU A 15 -10.22 -87.51 -55.73
N ASP A 16 -9.90 -87.39 -57.02
CA ASP A 16 -9.41 -86.15 -57.65
C ASP A 16 -10.47 -85.03 -57.56
N ALA A 17 -11.75 -85.34 -57.82
CA ALA A 17 -12.83 -84.36 -57.65
C ALA A 17 -12.99 -83.88 -56.19
N ARG A 18 -12.84 -84.79 -55.22
CA ARG A 18 -12.87 -84.45 -53.78
C ARG A 18 -11.68 -83.57 -53.39
N ILE A 19 -10.49 -83.89 -53.85
CA ILE A 19 -9.26 -83.11 -53.59
C ILE A 19 -9.36 -81.73 -54.24
N ARG A 20 -9.82 -81.64 -55.50
CA ARG A 20 -10.08 -80.36 -56.18
C ARG A 20 -11.10 -79.53 -55.41
N GLY A 21 -12.18 -80.14 -54.91
CA GLY A 21 -13.16 -79.46 -54.06
C GLY A 21 -12.56 -78.86 -52.78
N GLN A 22 -11.66 -79.59 -52.11
CA GLN A 22 -10.93 -79.09 -50.94
C GLN A 22 -9.94 -77.96 -51.31
N LEU A 23 -9.27 -78.08 -52.46
CA LEU A 23 -8.35 -77.07 -52.99
C LEU A 23 -9.04 -75.73 -53.28
N TYR A 24 -10.29 -75.73 -53.75
CA TYR A 24 -11.06 -74.50 -53.94
C TYR A 24 -11.46 -73.82 -52.61
N SER A 25 -11.60 -74.58 -51.52
CA SER A 25 -11.95 -74.04 -50.19
C SER A 25 -10.74 -73.53 -49.39
N ALA A 26 -9.52 -73.98 -49.73
CA ALA A 26 -8.29 -73.64 -49.01
C ALA A 26 -7.89 -72.14 -49.12
N PRO A 27 -7.97 -71.47 -50.29
CA PRO A 27 -7.70 -70.03 -50.40
C PRO A 27 -8.62 -69.17 -49.54
N THR A 28 -9.90 -69.54 -49.44
CA THR A 28 -10.91 -68.84 -48.62
C THR A 28 -10.57 -68.96 -47.14
N LYS A 29 -10.22 -70.16 -46.67
CA LYS A 29 -9.76 -70.37 -45.28
C LYS A 29 -8.47 -69.61 -44.99
N GLN A 30 -7.49 -69.62 -45.90
CA GLN A 30 -6.23 -68.88 -45.74
C GLN A 30 -6.45 -67.35 -45.74
N LYS A 31 -7.41 -66.84 -46.51
CA LYS A 31 -7.79 -65.41 -46.49
C LYS A 31 -8.44 -65.03 -45.16
N GLN A 32 -9.34 -65.87 -44.64
CA GLN A 32 -9.98 -65.66 -43.34
C GLN A 32 -8.96 -65.72 -42.20
N LEU A 33 -8.07 -66.73 -42.20
CA LEU A 33 -6.98 -66.85 -41.20
C LEU A 33 -6.07 -65.63 -41.22
N ARG A 34 -5.62 -65.15 -42.39
CA ARG A 34 -4.83 -63.91 -42.49
C ARG A 34 -5.58 -62.67 -41.95
N GLY A 35 -6.90 -62.63 -42.08
CA GLY A 35 -7.73 -61.58 -41.48
C GLY A 35 -7.71 -61.64 -39.96
N ILE A 36 -7.82 -62.85 -39.40
CA ILE A 36 -7.76 -63.11 -37.96
C ILE A 36 -6.36 -62.78 -37.41
N GLU A 37 -5.30 -63.24 -38.08
CA GLU A 37 -3.91 -62.95 -37.71
C GLU A 37 -3.63 -61.44 -37.68
N ARG A 38 -4.13 -60.69 -38.67
CA ARG A 38 -4.02 -59.23 -38.68
C ARG A 38 -4.75 -58.61 -37.50
N GLN A 39 -5.98 -59.04 -37.22
CA GLN A 39 -6.74 -58.53 -36.08
C GLN A 39 -6.08 -58.87 -34.74
N GLN A 40 -5.49 -60.06 -34.61
CA GLN A 40 -4.73 -60.47 -33.44
C GLN A 40 -3.50 -59.58 -33.26
N SER A 41 -2.71 -59.38 -34.31
CA SER A 41 -1.51 -58.52 -34.28
C SER A 41 -1.84 -57.07 -33.90
N ILE A 42 -2.91 -56.50 -34.45
CA ILE A 42 -3.37 -55.13 -34.09
C ILE A 42 -3.74 -55.08 -32.60
N LYS A 43 -4.51 -56.06 -32.11
CA LYS A 43 -4.93 -56.10 -30.71
C LYS A 43 -3.73 -56.25 -29.76
N GLU A 44 -2.77 -57.09 -30.10
CA GLU A 44 -1.54 -57.26 -29.33
C GLU A 44 -0.73 -55.96 -29.30
N SER A 45 -0.50 -55.32 -30.45
CA SER A 45 0.21 -54.04 -30.51
C SER A 45 -0.51 -52.93 -29.72
N LEU A 46 -1.84 -52.89 -29.78
CA LEU A 46 -2.63 -51.91 -29.05
C LEU A 46 -2.58 -52.18 -27.54
N TYR A 47 -2.66 -53.45 -27.12
CA TYR A 47 -2.55 -53.83 -25.73
C TYR A 47 -1.19 -53.42 -25.15
N LEU A 48 -0.10 -53.71 -25.86
CA LEU A 48 1.25 -53.34 -25.45
C LEU A 48 1.41 -51.81 -25.39
N TYR A 49 0.93 -51.08 -26.40
CA TYR A 49 0.95 -49.62 -26.41
C TYR A 49 0.17 -49.01 -25.24
N LEU A 50 -1.03 -49.51 -24.95
CA LEU A 50 -1.83 -49.03 -23.83
C LEU A 50 -1.20 -49.37 -22.49
N LEU A 51 -0.57 -50.54 -22.37
CA LEU A 51 0.18 -50.93 -21.18
C LEU A 51 1.37 -49.98 -20.95
N GLU A 52 2.15 -49.70 -21.99
CA GLU A 52 3.26 -48.74 -21.96
C GLU A 52 2.78 -47.34 -21.55
N LYS A 53 1.72 -46.82 -22.18
CA LYS A 53 1.15 -45.51 -21.85
C LYS A 53 0.59 -45.46 -20.42
N ARG A 54 0.06 -46.57 -19.92
CA ARG A 54 -0.40 -46.67 -18.53
C ARG A 54 0.78 -46.58 -17.57
N GLU A 55 1.87 -47.29 -17.83
CA GLU A 55 3.08 -47.20 -17.00
C GLU A 55 3.71 -45.81 -17.08
N GLU A 56 3.80 -45.20 -18.26
CA GLU A 56 4.27 -43.81 -18.42
C GLU A 56 3.41 -42.82 -17.63
N SER A 57 2.08 -43.00 -17.67
CA SER A 57 1.15 -42.19 -16.89
C SER A 57 1.27 -42.46 -15.39
N ALA A 58 1.47 -43.71 -14.97
CA ALA A 58 1.68 -44.07 -13.57
C ALA A 58 3.00 -43.50 -13.02
N ILE A 59 4.06 -43.50 -13.83
CA ILE A 59 5.32 -42.82 -13.52
C ILE A 59 5.09 -41.32 -13.44
N THR A 60 4.37 -40.72 -14.39
CA THR A 60 4.10 -39.27 -14.42
C THR A 60 3.22 -38.82 -13.25
N LEU A 61 2.19 -39.60 -12.89
CA LEU A 61 1.37 -39.39 -11.69
C LEU A 61 2.16 -39.64 -10.40
N GLY A 62 3.11 -40.59 -10.39
CA GLY A 62 4.05 -40.75 -9.27
C GLY A 62 5.05 -39.59 -9.17
N MET A 63 5.30 -38.90 -10.28
CA MET A 63 6.11 -37.70 -10.40
C MET A 63 5.25 -36.43 -10.37
N PHE A 64 4.32 -36.31 -9.41
CA PHE A 64 3.94 -34.98 -8.91
C PHE A 64 5.15 -34.33 -8.21
N THR A 65 6.21 -34.08 -8.97
CA THR A 65 7.24 -33.14 -8.56
C THR A 65 6.57 -31.79 -8.61
N SER A 66 6.40 -31.18 -7.45
CA SER A 66 5.95 -29.80 -7.38
C SER A 66 6.87 -28.97 -8.26
N ASN A 67 6.34 -28.34 -9.32
CA ASN A 67 7.08 -27.45 -10.22
C ASN A 67 7.82 -26.33 -9.46
N ALA A 68 7.43 -26.10 -8.20
CA ALA A 68 8.16 -25.31 -7.23
C ALA A 68 8.37 -26.11 -5.95
N LYS A 69 9.63 -26.41 -5.60
CA LYS A 69 9.98 -26.81 -4.24
C LYS A 69 10.05 -25.53 -3.40
N VAL A 70 9.35 -25.49 -2.27
CA VAL A 70 9.51 -24.39 -1.30
C VAL A 70 10.92 -24.52 -0.72
N ILE A 71 11.84 -23.70 -1.22
CA ILE A 71 13.23 -23.63 -0.72
C ILE A 71 13.24 -22.83 0.59
N ASP A 72 12.34 -21.86 0.70
CA ASP A 72 12.18 -21.00 1.87
C ASP A 72 10.70 -20.67 2.10
N HIS A 73 10.27 -20.71 3.35
CA HIS A 73 8.88 -20.45 3.72
C HIS A 73 8.58 -18.95 3.65
N ALA A 74 7.34 -18.59 3.30
CA ALA A 74 6.93 -17.19 3.31
C ALA A 74 6.96 -16.64 4.74
N TYR A 75 7.91 -15.74 5.01
CA TYR A 75 7.97 -15.02 6.26
C TYR A 75 6.93 -13.89 6.25
N SER A 76 5.99 -13.93 7.19
CA SER A 76 5.16 -12.77 7.51
C SER A 76 5.90 -11.91 8.52
N SER A 77 6.07 -10.62 8.20
CA SER A 77 6.60 -9.66 9.18
C SER A 77 5.51 -9.34 10.21
N PHE A 78 5.73 -9.71 11.47
CA PHE A 78 4.89 -9.25 12.59
C PHE A 78 4.91 -7.72 12.77
N ARG A 79 5.93 -7.05 12.21
CA ARG A 79 6.04 -5.59 12.26
C ARG A 79 5.41 -5.00 10.99
N PRO A 80 4.46 -4.06 11.14
CA PRO A 80 3.91 -3.34 9.99
C PRO A 80 5.02 -2.51 9.33
N VAL A 81 5.13 -2.63 8.00
CA VAL A 81 6.08 -1.84 7.18
C VAL A 81 5.71 -0.36 7.19
N SER A 82 4.43 -0.05 7.37
CA SER A 82 3.89 1.30 7.49
C SER A 82 2.63 1.32 8.35
N PRO A 83 2.32 2.43 9.05
CA PRO A 83 3.14 3.63 9.23
C PRO A 83 4.21 3.46 10.32
N ASN A 84 5.35 4.15 10.16
CA ASN A 84 6.38 4.19 11.21
C ASN A 84 5.89 5.04 12.39
N LYS A 85 5.45 4.35 13.46
CA LYS A 85 4.87 4.98 14.66
C LYS A 85 5.74 6.09 15.23
N MET A 86 7.07 5.97 15.19
CA MET A 86 7.98 6.99 15.72
C MET A 86 7.88 8.30 14.95
N ILE A 87 7.83 8.23 13.62
CA ILE A 87 7.69 9.40 12.75
C ILE A 87 6.31 10.03 12.95
N THR A 88 5.26 9.21 13.03
CA THR A 88 3.89 9.71 13.25
C THR A 88 3.76 10.43 14.59
N TYR A 89 4.30 9.87 15.68
CA TYR A 89 4.26 10.53 16.99
C TYR A 89 5.08 11.83 16.99
N LEU A 90 6.28 11.83 16.41
CA LEU A 90 7.11 13.04 16.32
C LEU A 90 6.41 14.15 15.53
N ALA A 91 5.82 13.81 14.37
CA ALA A 91 5.06 14.75 13.56
C ALA A 91 3.85 15.31 14.34
N SER A 92 3.11 14.45 15.05
CA SER A 92 1.96 14.89 15.84
C SER A 92 2.34 15.82 17.01
N LEU A 93 3.47 15.56 17.66
CA LEU A 93 3.99 16.41 18.74
C LEU A 93 4.40 17.79 18.21
N LEU A 94 5.13 17.81 17.09
CA LEU A 94 5.58 19.05 16.46
C LEU A 94 4.39 19.89 15.98
N LEU A 95 3.42 19.27 15.30
CA LEU A 95 2.21 19.97 14.86
C LEU A 95 1.37 20.44 16.06
N GLY A 96 1.24 19.62 17.10
CA GLY A 96 0.51 19.97 18.32
C GLY A 96 1.09 21.17 19.07
N LEU A 97 2.41 21.37 19.02
CA LEU A 97 3.07 22.56 19.58
C LEU A 97 3.04 23.75 18.63
N MET A 98 3.19 23.52 17.33
CA MET A 98 3.18 24.60 16.33
C MET A 98 1.83 25.31 16.23
N ILE A 99 0.72 24.57 16.33
CA ILE A 99 -0.63 25.14 16.22
C ILE A 99 -0.91 26.24 17.27
N PRO A 100 -0.77 26.02 18.59
CA PRO A 100 -1.05 27.04 19.59
C PRO A 100 -0.07 28.23 19.51
N ILE A 101 1.21 27.98 19.23
CA ILE A 101 2.21 29.04 19.05
C ILE A 101 1.82 29.93 17.87
N SER A 102 1.52 29.31 16.72
CA SER A 102 1.09 30.04 15.53
C SER A 102 -0.22 30.78 15.76
N PHE A 103 -1.16 30.19 16.49
CA PHE A 103 -2.43 30.84 16.84
C PHE A 103 -2.23 32.10 17.70
N ILE A 104 -1.40 32.02 18.75
CA ILE A 104 -1.08 33.19 19.60
C ILE A 104 -0.38 34.26 18.76
N TYR A 105 0.60 33.87 17.95
CA TYR A 105 1.34 34.80 17.10
C TYR A 105 0.45 35.52 16.10
N ILE A 106 -0.47 34.80 15.44
CA ILE A 106 -1.44 35.40 14.52
C ILE A 106 -2.39 36.33 15.27
N LYS A 107 -2.87 35.92 16.46
CA LYS A 107 -3.73 36.75 17.30
C LYS A 107 -3.03 38.06 17.69
N ASP A 108 -1.75 38.01 18.02
CA ASP A 108 -0.96 39.19 18.39
C ASP A 108 -0.64 40.05 17.18
N LEU A 109 -0.36 39.45 16.01
CA LEU A 109 -0.14 40.19 14.76
C LEU A 109 -1.40 40.96 14.30
N LEU A 110 -2.59 40.41 14.58
CA LEU A 110 -3.87 41.06 14.31
C LEU A 110 -4.30 42.04 15.42
N ASP A 111 -3.59 42.08 16.55
CA ASP A 111 -3.90 43.00 17.64
C ASP A 111 -3.22 44.35 17.37
N THR A 112 -4.02 45.36 17.02
CA THR A 112 -3.54 46.73 16.77
C THR A 112 -3.54 47.59 18.03
N LYS A 113 -3.60 46.99 19.22
CA LYS A 113 -3.54 47.72 20.50
C LYS A 113 -2.10 48.00 20.89
N ILE A 114 -1.90 49.17 21.47
CA ILE A 114 -0.64 49.59 22.08
C ILE A 114 -0.65 49.12 23.52
N TYR A 115 0.30 48.25 23.89
CA TYR A 115 0.43 47.75 25.26
C TYR A 115 1.66 48.30 25.95
N ASP A 116 2.75 48.49 25.20
CA ASP A 116 4.02 48.91 25.76
C ASP A 116 4.44 50.30 25.27
N LYS A 117 5.36 50.91 26.02
CA LYS A 117 5.94 52.21 25.64
C LYS A 117 6.65 52.15 24.29
N ASP A 118 7.19 50.97 23.95
CA ASP A 118 7.94 50.74 22.72
C ASP A 118 6.99 50.73 21.50
N ASP A 119 5.78 50.18 21.64
CA ASP A 119 4.71 50.27 20.63
C ASP A 119 4.33 51.74 20.35
N LEU A 120 4.30 52.58 21.40
CA LEU A 120 3.99 54.01 21.30
C LEU A 120 5.08 54.78 20.56
N LEU A 121 6.35 54.47 20.84
CA LEU A 121 7.50 55.10 20.20
C LEU A 121 7.67 54.66 18.74
N GLU A 122 7.25 53.45 18.40
CA GLU A 122 7.29 52.93 17.02
C GLU A 122 6.20 53.57 16.14
N VAL A 123 5.00 53.80 16.68
CA VAL A 123 3.87 54.40 15.94
C VAL A 123 3.96 55.94 15.92
N LEU A 124 4.41 56.56 17.01
CA LEU A 124 4.48 58.02 17.17
C LEU A 124 5.89 58.45 17.57
N ASN A 125 6.53 59.28 16.74
CA ASN A 125 7.83 59.89 17.03
C ASN A 125 7.69 61.06 18.02
N ILE A 126 7.02 60.82 19.15
CA ILE A 126 6.80 61.80 20.23
C ILE A 126 7.64 61.42 21.45
N PRO A 127 8.20 62.41 22.18
CA PRO A 127 8.92 62.14 23.40
C PRO A 127 7.97 61.59 24.46
N TYR A 128 8.25 60.38 24.94
CA TYR A 128 7.51 59.76 26.03
C TYR A 128 7.78 60.49 27.36
N ILE A 129 6.72 60.91 28.06
CA ILE A 129 6.81 61.79 29.24
C ILE A 129 6.64 61.00 30.56
N GLY A 130 5.93 59.87 30.54
CA GLY A 130 5.74 58.97 31.68
C GLY A 130 4.35 58.34 31.76
N ASP A 131 4.23 57.21 32.47
CA ASP A 131 2.97 56.51 32.73
C ASP A 131 2.34 56.90 34.07
N ILE A 132 1.01 56.90 34.12
CA ILE A 132 0.25 57.10 35.36
C ILE A 132 -0.32 55.75 35.80
N PRO A 133 0.15 55.17 36.92
CA PRO A 133 -0.35 53.88 37.38
C PRO A 133 -1.81 53.99 37.83
N LEU A 134 -2.67 53.12 37.32
CA LEU A 134 -4.02 52.97 37.83
C LEU A 134 -3.96 52.35 39.24
N THR A 135 -4.55 53.03 40.22
CA THR A 135 -4.72 52.49 41.59
C THR A 135 -6.19 52.11 41.78
N SER A 136 -6.44 50.95 42.39
CA SER A 136 -7.79 50.45 42.67
C SER A 136 -8.53 51.26 43.74
N LYS A 137 -7.85 52.14 44.47
CA LYS A 137 -8.49 53.05 45.43
C LYS A 137 -9.10 54.24 44.69
N LYS A 138 -10.42 54.39 44.86
CA LYS A 138 -11.28 55.44 44.29
C LYS A 138 -11.07 56.79 44.99
N THR A 139 -9.82 57.21 45.17
CA THR A 139 -9.49 58.57 45.60
C THR A 139 -9.25 59.40 44.35
N GLU A 140 -10.29 60.16 43.97
CA GLU A 140 -10.34 60.98 42.75
C GLU A 140 -9.51 62.27 42.85
N LEU A 141 -9.08 62.65 44.06
CA LEU A 141 -8.41 63.93 44.32
C LEU A 141 -7.03 63.70 44.94
N ILE A 142 -5.99 64.22 44.28
CA ILE A 142 -4.62 64.27 44.81
C ILE A 142 -4.55 65.48 45.73
N SER A 143 -4.33 65.28 47.02
CA SER A 143 -4.09 66.38 47.95
C SER A 143 -2.66 66.91 47.77
N LYS A 144 -2.44 68.17 48.17
CA LYS A 144 -1.18 68.92 47.97
C LYS A 144 0.05 68.24 48.61
N VAL A 145 -0.15 67.29 49.52
CA VAL A 145 0.90 66.52 50.23
C VAL A 145 0.51 65.03 50.27
N ASP A 146 0.36 64.41 49.10
CA ASP A 146 0.22 62.96 48.99
C ASP A 146 1.53 62.31 48.52
N TYR A 147 1.97 61.26 49.23
CA TYR A 147 3.09 60.38 48.84
C TYR A 147 2.60 59.14 48.07
N SER A 148 1.42 59.23 47.45
CA SER A 148 0.85 58.11 46.72
C SER A 148 1.66 57.85 45.43
N PRO A 149 1.71 56.59 44.94
CA PRO A 149 2.38 56.28 43.66
C PRO A 149 1.85 57.10 42.48
N LYS A 150 0.56 57.47 42.49
CA LYS A 150 -0.02 58.39 41.51
C LYS A 150 0.57 59.79 41.62
N ALA A 151 0.65 60.35 42.83
CA ALA A 151 1.20 61.68 43.06
C ALA A 151 2.68 61.78 42.64
N GLU A 152 3.46 60.71 42.85
CA GLU A 152 4.85 60.64 42.42
C GLU A 152 4.98 60.55 40.89
N ALA A 153 4.11 59.78 40.22
CA ALA A 153 4.04 59.75 38.76
C ALA A 153 3.74 61.15 38.18
N PHE A 154 2.78 61.88 38.77
CA PHE A 154 2.49 63.27 38.36
C PHE A 154 3.68 64.22 38.58
N ARG A 155 4.48 64.03 39.65
CA ARG A 155 5.70 64.83 39.89
C ARG A 155 6.78 64.53 38.85
N ILE A 156 6.98 63.27 38.49
CA ILE A 156 7.93 62.86 37.45
C ILE A 156 7.51 63.45 36.10
N ILE A 157 6.25 63.30 35.72
CA ILE A 157 5.68 63.89 34.49
C ILE A 157 5.90 65.41 34.47
N ARG A 158 5.63 66.10 35.58
CA ARG A 158 5.87 67.55 35.69
C ARG A 158 7.33 67.90 35.47
N SER A 159 8.27 67.18 36.09
CA SER A 159 9.71 67.43 35.93
C SER A 159 10.15 67.20 34.48
N ASN A 160 9.66 66.14 33.84
CA ASN A 160 9.97 65.82 32.43
C ASN A 160 9.40 66.89 31.48
N ILE A 161 8.17 67.35 31.70
CA ILE A 161 7.56 68.45 30.95
C ILE A 161 8.37 69.73 31.11
N ASP A 162 8.75 70.09 32.35
CA ASP A 162 9.51 71.31 32.59
C ASP A 162 10.92 71.23 31.95
N PHE A 163 11.52 70.04 31.83
CA PHE A 163 12.76 69.82 31.09
C PHE A 163 12.59 69.97 29.57
N VAL A 164 11.56 69.36 28.98
CA VAL A 164 11.25 69.46 27.55
C VAL A 164 10.89 70.90 27.15
N LEU A 165 10.11 71.60 27.99
CA LEU A 165 9.69 72.98 27.73
C LEU A 165 10.80 74.00 27.97
N LYS A 166 11.75 73.78 28.89
CA LYS A 166 12.91 74.68 29.03
C LYS A 166 13.73 74.85 27.74
N LYS A 167 13.59 73.91 26.80
CA LYS A 167 14.21 73.95 25.47
C LYS A 167 13.44 74.81 24.46
N ASN A 168 12.15 75.10 24.68
CA ASN A 168 11.29 75.92 23.82
C ASN A 168 10.70 77.08 24.63
N ASP A 169 11.12 78.32 24.35
CA ASP A 169 10.86 79.56 25.10
C ASP A 169 9.38 80.06 25.05
N SER A 170 8.40 79.16 25.15
CA SER A 170 6.96 79.44 25.04
C SER A 170 6.25 79.09 26.35
N LYS A 171 5.70 80.11 27.02
CA LYS A 171 5.08 80.01 28.36
C LYS A 171 3.67 79.37 28.39
N THR A 172 3.16 78.85 27.28
CA THR A 172 1.77 78.38 27.15
C THR A 172 1.69 76.86 27.14
N LYS A 173 0.95 76.28 28.08
CA LYS A 173 0.71 74.82 28.18
C LYS A 173 -0.71 74.52 27.70
N ILE A 174 -0.87 73.76 26.61
CA ILE A 174 -2.17 73.26 26.13
C ILE A 174 -2.17 71.75 26.31
N PHE A 175 -3.16 71.25 27.06
CA PHE A 175 -3.44 69.82 27.20
C PHE A 175 -4.67 69.53 26.34
N LEU A 176 -4.58 68.53 25.46
CA LEU A 176 -5.63 68.10 24.54
C LEU A 176 -6.26 66.80 25.05
#